data_AF-A0A917IBQ9-F1
#
_entry.id   AF-A0A917IBQ9-F1
#
_cell.length_a   1.000
_cell.length_b   1.000
_cell.length_c   1.000
_cell.angle_alpha   90.00
_cell.angle_beta   90.00
_cell.angle_gamma   90.00
#
_symmetry.space_group_name_H-M   'P 1'
#
loop_
_entity.id
_entity.type
_entity.pdbx_description
1 polymer ?
#
loop_
_entity_poly.entity_id
_entity_poly.type
_entity_poly.pdbx_seq_one_letter_code
_entity_poly.pdbx_strand_id
1 'polypeptide(L)'
;MLLSYAQNLEDIHLSLAFAGQAQGFYIDVGGGHPTADNVSQFFYERGWRGIVAEPQNELAALYPRLRPRDVIHEGLIGRENGETRFHQVERLHGFSTTVEEHARAADAFGAAYTTVVLPCVTLATLCERNHVTAIDFLKIDVEGAEADVLAGNDWARFRPAVVVAEAVTPGAGERAWEAWEPFLLAQGYRFRLFDTLNRFYVAHERPDIFERLPAERVDWGSATHMYEIGRAPENARHPDHALAGVLAKGFWADLPHLDADALARILVRGRGLAATPDALAAARAEIDTDAFRAAMGRIACGYDGGQIHDG
;
A
#
# COMPACT_ATOMS: atom_id res chain seq x y z
N MET A 1 11.66 -16.24 -9.59
CA MET A 1 11.14 -16.32 -8.21
C MET A 1 9.77 -15.67 -8.19
N LEU A 2 8.80 -16.27 -7.52
CA LEU A 2 7.47 -15.71 -7.36
C LEU A 2 7.46 -14.82 -6.12
N LEU A 3 7.17 -13.53 -6.28
CA LEU A 3 7.02 -12.60 -5.17
C LEU A 3 5.54 -12.41 -4.87
N SER A 4 5.21 -12.46 -3.58
CA SER A 4 3.96 -11.94 -3.05
C SER A 4 4.24 -10.59 -2.39
N TYR A 5 3.29 -9.68 -2.50
CA TYR A 5 3.33 -8.34 -1.94
C TYR A 5 2.31 -8.16 -0.81
N ALA A 6 1.51 -9.19 -0.54
CA ALA A 6 0.42 -9.17 0.42
C ALA A 6 0.83 -9.81 1.76
N GLN A 7 0.11 -9.51 2.84
CA GLN A 7 0.45 -9.96 4.19
C GLN A 7 0.23 -11.46 4.36
N ASN A 8 -0.88 -12.00 3.86
CA ASN A 8 -1.30 -13.38 4.00
C ASN A 8 -1.42 -14.11 2.65
N LEU A 9 -0.58 -13.73 1.68
CA LEU A 9 -0.54 -14.32 0.33
C LEU A 9 -1.87 -14.20 -0.43
N GLU A 10 -2.67 -13.18 -0.13
CA GLU A 10 -3.95 -12.89 -0.78
C GLU A 10 -3.82 -12.86 -2.30
N ASP A 11 -2.73 -12.26 -2.78
CA ASP A 11 -2.40 -12.16 -4.19
C ASP A 11 -2.13 -13.52 -4.84
N ILE A 12 -1.45 -14.43 -4.14
CA ILE A 12 -1.23 -15.82 -4.58
C ILE A 12 -2.56 -16.58 -4.62
N HIS A 13 -3.40 -16.46 -3.58
CA HIS A 13 -4.72 -17.08 -3.56
C HIS A 13 -5.58 -16.61 -4.76
N LEU A 14 -5.60 -15.29 -5.02
CA LEU A 14 -6.28 -14.71 -6.18
C LEU A 14 -5.65 -15.19 -7.50
N SER A 15 -4.32 -15.34 -7.57
CA SER A 15 -3.64 -15.80 -8.78
C SER A 15 -4.07 -17.21 -9.20
N LEU A 16 -4.39 -18.07 -8.22
CA LEU A 16 -4.94 -19.40 -8.46
C LEU A 16 -6.38 -19.31 -8.99
N ALA A 17 -7.21 -18.46 -8.37
CA ALA A 17 -8.57 -18.16 -8.84
C ALA A 17 -8.58 -17.71 -10.31
N PHE A 18 -7.69 -16.79 -10.68
CA PHE A 18 -7.59 -16.24 -12.04
C PHE A 18 -6.54 -16.95 -12.91
N ALA A 19 -6.20 -18.20 -12.61
CA ALA A 19 -5.19 -18.94 -13.37
C ALA A 19 -5.52 -18.96 -14.88
N GLY A 20 -4.52 -18.65 -15.70
CA GLY A 20 -4.65 -18.55 -17.16
C GLY A 20 -5.13 -17.19 -17.68
N GLN A 21 -5.49 -16.25 -16.81
CA GLN A 21 -5.88 -14.89 -17.19
C GLN A 21 -4.67 -13.96 -17.25
N ALA A 22 -4.32 -13.51 -18.46
CA ALA A 22 -3.14 -12.67 -18.69
C ALA A 22 -3.35 -11.20 -18.29
N GLN A 23 -4.60 -10.71 -18.33
CA GLN A 23 -4.95 -9.32 -18.00
C GLN A 23 -6.28 -9.31 -17.26
N GLY A 24 -6.46 -8.33 -16.39
CA GLY A 24 -7.70 -8.11 -15.67
C GLY A 24 -7.75 -6.73 -15.04
N PHE A 25 -8.85 -6.46 -14.35
CA PHE A 25 -9.16 -5.19 -13.74
C PHE A 25 -9.51 -5.36 -12.26
N TYR A 26 -8.79 -4.65 -11.40
CA TYR A 26 -9.10 -4.61 -9.97
C TYR A 26 -9.57 -3.24 -9.52
N ILE A 27 -10.28 -3.22 -8.40
CA ILE A 27 -10.44 -2.02 -7.59
C ILE A 27 -9.85 -2.31 -6.21
N ASP A 28 -8.99 -1.43 -5.73
CA ASP A 28 -8.31 -1.56 -4.45
C ASP A 28 -8.66 -0.34 -3.58
N VAL A 29 -9.50 -0.54 -2.56
CA VAL A 29 -9.99 0.53 -1.68
C VAL A 29 -9.22 0.47 -0.37
N GLY A 30 -8.46 1.54 -0.09
CA GLY A 30 -7.47 1.56 0.97
C GLY A 30 -6.16 0.91 0.54
N GLY A 31 -5.68 1.26 -0.66
CA GLY A 31 -4.55 0.58 -1.28
C GLY A 31 -3.20 0.77 -0.57
N GLY A 32 -3.08 1.73 0.35
CA GLY A 32 -1.89 1.92 1.16
C GLY A 32 -0.65 2.19 0.31
N HIS A 33 0.50 1.64 0.72
CA HIS A 33 1.72 1.71 -0.07
C HIS A 33 1.54 0.92 -1.39
N PRO A 34 1.99 1.41 -2.56
CA PRO A 34 1.86 0.71 -3.84
C PRO A 34 2.49 -0.70 -3.96
N THR A 35 3.19 -1.18 -2.92
CA THR A 35 4.09 -2.34 -3.02
C THR A 35 4.16 -3.13 -1.72
N ALA A 36 4.32 -2.45 -0.57
CA ALA A 36 4.29 -3.11 0.72
C ALA A 36 2.84 -3.40 1.11
N ASP A 37 2.57 -4.62 1.57
CA ASP A 37 1.25 -5.07 2.02
C ASP A 37 0.12 -4.79 1.00
N ASN A 38 0.45 -4.89 -0.29
CA ASN A 38 -0.43 -4.51 -1.38
C ASN A 38 -0.81 -5.70 -2.26
N VAL A 39 -2.06 -6.15 -2.13
CA VAL A 39 -2.61 -7.31 -2.85
C VAL A 39 -2.57 -7.10 -4.37
N SER A 40 -2.84 -5.89 -4.85
CA SER A 40 -2.98 -5.64 -6.28
C SER A 40 -1.63 -5.50 -7.01
N GLN A 41 -0.51 -5.31 -6.30
CA GLN A 41 0.83 -5.16 -6.90
C GLN A 41 1.26 -6.39 -7.70
N PHE A 42 0.96 -7.58 -7.19
CA PHE A 42 1.25 -8.83 -7.90
C PHE A 42 0.64 -8.85 -9.32
N PHE A 43 -0.62 -8.40 -9.42
CA PHE A 43 -1.37 -8.35 -10.67
C PHE A 43 -0.86 -7.22 -11.56
N TYR A 44 -0.56 -6.06 -10.96
CA TYR A 44 0.02 -4.92 -11.67
C TYR A 44 1.28 -5.33 -12.45
N GLU A 45 2.23 -6.03 -11.81
CA GLU A 45 3.46 -6.50 -12.45
C GLU A 45 3.24 -7.48 -13.60
N ARG A 46 2.06 -8.11 -13.64
CA ARG A 46 1.65 -9.09 -14.67
C ARG A 46 0.78 -8.47 -15.75
N GLY A 47 0.76 -7.14 -15.86
CA GLY A 47 0.08 -6.42 -16.93
C GLY A 47 -1.39 -6.12 -16.65
N TRP A 48 -1.88 -6.42 -15.45
CA TRP A 48 -3.18 -5.94 -15.01
C TRP A 48 -3.12 -4.45 -14.69
N ARG A 49 -4.29 -3.85 -14.55
CA ARG A 49 -4.46 -2.44 -14.15
C ARG A 49 -5.74 -2.31 -13.35
N GLY A 50 -5.89 -1.23 -12.60
CA GLY A 50 -7.10 -0.99 -11.86
C GLY A 50 -7.29 0.45 -11.43
N ILE A 51 -8.24 0.63 -10.52
CA ILE A 51 -8.39 1.86 -9.76
C ILE A 51 -7.94 1.57 -8.34
N VAL A 52 -7.11 2.45 -7.79
CA VAL A 52 -6.73 2.41 -6.37
C VAL A 52 -7.28 3.66 -5.70
N ALA A 53 -8.00 3.50 -4.59
CA ALA A 53 -8.42 4.61 -3.75
C ALA A 53 -7.54 4.67 -2.50
N GLU A 54 -6.84 5.79 -2.34
CA GLU A 54 -5.94 6.04 -1.21
C GLU A 54 -6.10 7.49 -0.74
N PRO A 55 -6.63 7.73 0.46
CA PRO A 55 -6.89 9.09 0.96
C PRO A 55 -5.64 9.83 1.46
N GLN A 56 -4.55 9.13 1.79
CA GLN A 56 -3.33 9.76 2.30
C GLN A 56 -2.45 10.23 1.13
N ASN A 57 -2.34 11.55 0.98
CA ASN A 57 -1.64 12.19 -0.15
C ASN A 57 -0.23 11.65 -0.38
N GLU A 58 0.56 11.41 0.68
CA GLU A 58 1.93 10.91 0.54
C GLU A 58 1.98 9.50 -0.08
N LEU A 59 1.02 8.64 0.24
CA LEU A 59 0.90 7.30 -0.34
C LEU A 59 0.32 7.37 -1.76
N ALA A 60 -0.74 8.16 -1.96
CA ALA A 60 -1.37 8.37 -3.26
C ALA A 60 -0.36 8.91 -4.31
N ALA A 61 0.52 9.82 -3.90
CA ALA A 61 1.56 10.40 -4.76
C ALA A 61 2.61 9.40 -5.27
N LEU A 62 2.72 8.22 -4.64
CA LEU A 62 3.63 7.15 -5.10
C LEU A 62 3.07 6.39 -6.30
N TYR A 63 1.74 6.27 -6.43
CA TYR A 63 1.10 5.46 -7.47
C TYR A 63 1.44 5.90 -8.89
N PRO A 64 1.36 7.19 -9.28
CA PRO A 64 1.73 7.59 -10.64
C PRO A 64 3.19 7.31 -11.00
N ARG A 65 4.07 7.15 -9.99
CA ARG A 65 5.51 6.89 -10.18
C ARG A 65 5.81 5.40 -10.27
N LEU A 66 5.21 4.60 -9.40
CA LEU A 66 5.49 3.17 -9.29
C LEU A 66 4.52 2.32 -10.12
N ARG A 67 3.28 2.81 -10.29
CA ARG A 67 2.17 2.09 -10.92
C ARG A 67 1.41 2.95 -11.95
N PRO A 68 2.08 3.54 -12.96
CA PRO A 68 1.46 4.49 -13.91
C PRO A 68 0.32 3.92 -14.80
N ARG A 69 0.01 2.62 -14.73
CA ARG A 69 -1.16 2.05 -15.44
C ARG A 69 -2.43 2.09 -14.59
N ASP A 70 -2.28 2.26 -13.28
CA ASP A 70 -3.40 2.40 -12.37
C ASP A 70 -3.93 3.83 -12.38
N VAL A 71 -5.24 3.94 -12.21
CA VAL A 71 -5.88 5.21 -11.91
C VAL A 71 -5.89 5.37 -10.39
N ILE A 72 -5.27 6.44 -9.90
CA ILE A 72 -5.30 6.79 -8.49
C ILE A 72 -6.50 7.70 -8.20
N HIS A 73 -7.32 7.32 -7.23
CA HIS A 73 -8.31 8.18 -6.59
C HIS A 73 -7.78 8.63 -5.24
N GLU A 74 -7.31 9.87 -5.17
CA GLU A 74 -6.90 10.50 -3.92
C GLU A 74 -8.14 10.98 -3.15
N GLY A 75 -8.75 10.08 -2.38
CA GLY A 75 -10.00 10.33 -1.68
C GLY A 75 -10.59 9.09 -1.03
N LEU A 76 -11.67 9.30 -0.28
CA LEU A 76 -12.35 8.25 0.47
C LEU A 76 -13.44 7.59 -0.37
N ILE A 77 -13.62 6.29 -0.15
CA ILE A 77 -14.77 5.55 -0.67
C ILE A 77 -15.70 5.21 0.49
N GLY A 78 -16.99 5.46 0.34
CA GLY A 78 -17.96 5.24 1.40
C GLY A 78 -19.39 5.10 0.90
N ARG A 79 -20.34 5.21 1.83
CA ARG A 79 -21.77 4.97 1.60
C ARG A 79 -22.42 6.01 0.69
N GLU A 80 -21.99 7.26 0.77
CA GLU A 80 -22.56 8.38 0.03
C GLU A 80 -21.48 9.35 -0.48
N ASN A 81 -21.85 10.13 -1.49
CA ASN A 81 -21.00 11.21 -2.02
C ASN A 81 -21.07 12.42 -1.07
N GLY A 82 -19.92 13.03 -0.77
CA GLY A 82 -19.86 14.21 0.08
C GLY A 82 -18.46 14.42 0.65
N GLU A 83 -18.42 14.79 1.93
CA GLU A 83 -17.19 14.91 2.69
C GLU A 83 -17.34 14.10 3.97
N THR A 84 -16.27 13.49 4.46
CA THR A 84 -16.27 12.81 5.76
C THR A 84 -14.99 13.08 6.52
N ARG A 85 -15.04 12.86 7.82
CA ARG A 85 -13.87 12.94 8.68
C ARG A 85 -13.00 11.71 8.46
N PHE A 86 -11.71 11.96 8.35
CA PHE A 86 -10.68 10.94 8.26
C PHE A 86 -9.62 11.17 9.33
N HIS A 87 -9.31 10.11 10.04
CA HIS A 87 -8.43 10.08 11.19
C HIS A 87 -7.10 9.46 10.76
N GLN A 88 -6.10 10.30 10.51
CA GLN A 88 -4.77 9.88 10.07
C GLN A 88 -3.91 9.53 11.28
N VAL A 89 -3.57 8.26 11.42
CA VAL A 89 -2.74 7.76 12.52
C VAL A 89 -1.27 7.97 12.18
N GLU A 90 -0.57 8.69 13.06
CA GLU A 90 0.82 9.06 12.86
C GLU A 90 1.74 7.83 12.94
N ARG A 91 2.66 7.70 11.97
CA ARG A 91 3.64 6.60 11.84
C ARG A 91 3.05 5.21 11.57
N LEU A 92 1.73 5.04 11.67
CA LEU A 92 1.00 3.80 11.41
C LEU A 92 -0.09 4.07 10.37
N HIS A 93 0.33 4.37 9.13
CA HIS A 93 -0.60 4.81 8.08
C HIS A 93 -1.75 3.83 7.82
N GLY A 94 -1.50 2.51 7.96
CA GLY A 94 -2.47 1.43 7.85
C GLY A 94 -3.24 1.18 9.14
N PHE A 95 -3.54 2.25 9.89
CA PHE A 95 -4.56 2.29 10.95
C PHE A 95 -5.46 3.52 10.77
N SER A 96 -5.27 4.27 9.68
CA SER A 96 -6.01 5.48 9.40
C SER A 96 -7.39 5.15 8.85
N THR A 97 -8.42 5.81 9.38
CA THR A 97 -9.80 5.34 9.22
C THR A 97 -10.80 6.50 9.27
N THR A 98 -12.02 6.27 8.81
CA THR A 98 -13.17 7.17 9.06
C THR A 98 -13.85 6.87 10.41
N VAL A 99 -13.48 5.76 11.06
CA VAL A 99 -14.04 5.33 12.35
C VAL A 99 -13.16 5.81 13.51
N GLU A 100 -13.55 6.92 14.17
CA GLU A 100 -12.72 7.54 15.22
C GLU A 100 -12.32 6.58 16.35
N GLU A 101 -13.19 5.64 16.71
CA GLU A 101 -12.89 4.65 17.75
C GLU A 101 -11.67 3.79 17.42
N HIS A 102 -11.54 3.35 16.16
CA HIS A 102 -10.40 2.55 15.71
C HIS A 102 -9.11 3.40 15.63
N ALA A 103 -9.21 4.64 15.17
CA ALA A 103 -8.08 5.57 15.21
C ALA A 103 -7.60 5.86 16.65
N ARG A 104 -8.53 5.96 17.61
CA ARG A 104 -8.19 6.13 19.02
C ARG A 104 -7.50 4.90 19.62
N ALA A 105 -7.84 3.69 19.15
CA ALA A 105 -7.18 2.46 19.59
C ALA A 105 -5.68 2.43 19.24
N ALA A 106 -5.22 3.26 18.29
CA ALA A 106 -3.81 3.41 17.96
C ALA A 106 -2.94 3.92 19.14
N ASP A 107 -3.55 4.56 20.14
CA ASP A 107 -2.86 4.99 21.37
C ASP A 107 -2.24 3.80 22.13
N ALA A 108 -2.85 2.61 22.03
CA ALA A 108 -2.29 1.38 22.60
C ALA A 108 -0.94 0.99 21.97
N PHE A 109 -0.65 1.48 20.76
CA PHE A 109 0.62 1.32 20.05
C PHE A 109 1.51 2.57 20.15
N GLY A 110 1.13 3.53 21.00
CA GLY A 110 1.87 4.79 21.20
C GLY A 110 1.79 5.74 20.01
N ALA A 111 0.73 5.67 19.20
CA ALA A 111 0.50 6.53 18.05
C ALA A 111 -0.67 7.49 18.30
N ALA A 112 -0.47 8.77 17.99
CA ALA A 112 -1.53 9.77 17.96
C ALA A 112 -2.20 9.77 16.57
N TYR A 113 -3.34 10.45 16.46
CA TYR A 113 -3.98 10.71 15.18
C TYR A 113 -4.35 12.18 15.01
N THR A 114 -4.42 12.61 13.75
CA THR A 114 -4.98 13.91 13.35
C THR A 114 -6.27 13.70 12.58
N THR A 115 -7.17 14.68 12.62
CA THR A 115 -8.44 14.60 11.89
C THR A 115 -8.46 15.62 10.78
N VAL A 116 -8.77 15.16 9.57
CA VAL A 116 -8.97 15.99 8.37
C VAL A 116 -10.34 15.70 7.78
N VAL A 117 -10.91 16.65 7.05
CA VAL A 117 -12.13 16.43 6.27
C VAL A 117 -11.70 16.22 4.83
N LEU A 118 -12.09 15.09 4.24
CA LEU A 118 -11.72 14.72 2.87
C LEU A 118 -12.96 14.44 2.01
N PRO A 119 -12.86 14.65 0.68
CA PRO A 119 -13.88 14.20 -0.26
C PRO A 119 -14.12 12.69 -0.14
N CYS A 120 -15.39 12.31 -0.13
CA CYS A 120 -15.85 10.94 -0.15
C CYS A 120 -16.75 10.72 -1.35
N VAL A 121 -16.54 9.62 -2.08
CA VAL A 121 -17.45 9.18 -3.14
C VAL A 121 -17.89 7.75 -2.92
N THR A 122 -19.00 7.37 -3.53
CA THR A 122 -19.43 5.98 -3.51
C THR A 122 -18.62 5.13 -4.49
N LEU A 123 -18.50 3.82 -4.23
CA LEU A 123 -17.85 2.90 -5.17
C LEU A 123 -18.54 2.93 -6.54
N ALA A 124 -19.87 3.07 -6.56
CA ALA A 124 -20.64 3.22 -7.79
C ALA A 124 -20.22 4.49 -8.56
N THR A 125 -20.15 5.65 -7.89
CA THR A 125 -19.72 6.90 -8.52
C THR A 125 -18.27 6.83 -9.03
N LEU A 126 -17.37 6.18 -8.29
CA LEU A 126 -16.00 5.94 -8.73
C LEU A 126 -15.98 5.11 -10.02
N CYS A 127 -16.75 4.03 -10.07
CA CYS A 127 -16.85 3.16 -11.24
C CYS A 127 -17.45 3.88 -12.45
N GLU A 128 -18.48 4.71 -12.26
CA GLU A 128 -19.11 5.50 -13.31
C GLU A 128 -18.14 6.51 -13.95
N ARG A 129 -17.42 7.26 -13.11
CA ARG A 129 -16.45 8.29 -13.56
C ARG A 129 -15.32 7.69 -14.38
N ASN A 130 -14.94 6.45 -14.08
CA ASN A 130 -13.85 5.74 -14.74
C ASN A 130 -14.35 4.76 -15.83
N HIS A 131 -15.65 4.79 -16.15
CA HIS A 131 -16.26 3.92 -17.17
C HIS A 131 -15.93 2.43 -16.95
N VAL A 132 -15.95 1.99 -15.70
CA VAL A 132 -15.69 0.59 -15.34
C VAL A 132 -16.77 -0.31 -15.94
N THR A 133 -16.34 -1.37 -16.62
CA THR A 133 -17.24 -2.33 -17.29
C THR A 133 -17.10 -3.75 -16.77
N ALA A 134 -15.97 -4.08 -16.16
CA ALA A 134 -15.70 -5.37 -15.55
C ALA A 134 -14.76 -5.17 -14.36
N ILE A 135 -14.95 -5.98 -13.31
CA ILE A 135 -14.11 -6.01 -12.12
C ILE A 135 -13.81 -7.48 -11.84
N ASP A 136 -12.55 -7.86 -11.93
CA ASP A 136 -12.11 -9.21 -11.59
C ASP A 136 -12.08 -9.37 -10.07
N PHE A 137 -11.43 -8.45 -9.35
CA PHE A 137 -11.55 -8.42 -7.89
C PHE A 137 -11.65 -7.02 -7.30
N LEU A 138 -12.33 -6.93 -6.16
CA LEU A 138 -12.41 -5.76 -5.30
C LEU A 138 -11.70 -6.09 -3.98
N LYS A 139 -10.64 -5.37 -3.64
CA LYS A 139 -10.04 -5.38 -2.30
C LYS A 139 -10.57 -4.19 -1.51
N ILE A 140 -10.95 -4.43 -0.26
CA ILE A 140 -11.37 -3.41 0.70
C ILE A 140 -10.54 -3.59 1.96
N ASP A 141 -9.83 -2.54 2.34
CA ASP A 141 -9.03 -2.44 3.55
C ASP A 141 -9.14 -1.02 4.09
N VAL A 142 -10.18 -0.73 4.86
CA VAL A 142 -10.48 0.65 5.27
C VAL A 142 -10.61 0.77 6.78
N GLU A 143 -9.96 -0.15 7.49
CA GLU A 143 -9.76 -0.10 8.93
C GLU A 143 -11.09 0.06 9.67
N GLY A 144 -12.06 -0.81 9.36
CA GLY A 144 -13.37 -0.92 10.01
C GLY A 144 -14.54 -0.24 9.28
N ALA A 145 -14.28 0.46 8.17
CA ALA A 145 -15.32 1.10 7.36
C ALA A 145 -15.84 0.25 6.19
N GLU A 146 -15.57 -1.06 6.17
CA GLU A 146 -15.85 -1.96 5.02
C GLU A 146 -17.34 -1.96 4.68
N ALA A 147 -18.21 -1.93 5.69
CA ALA A 147 -19.65 -1.91 5.53
C ALA A 147 -20.14 -0.68 4.72
N ASP A 148 -19.49 0.47 4.89
CA ASP A 148 -19.86 1.70 4.19
C ASP A 148 -19.39 1.67 2.73
N VAL A 149 -18.19 1.14 2.47
CA VAL A 149 -17.70 0.92 1.10
C VAL A 149 -18.65 -0.02 0.35
N LEU A 150 -19.04 -1.14 0.97
CA LEU A 150 -19.95 -2.12 0.37
C LEU A 150 -21.35 -1.53 0.12
N ALA A 151 -21.85 -0.70 1.04
CA ALA A 151 -23.14 -0.03 0.90
C ALA A 151 -23.17 1.03 -0.22
N GLY A 152 -22.02 1.61 -0.57
CA GLY A 152 -21.88 2.59 -1.64
C GLY A 152 -21.84 2.02 -3.06
N ASN A 153 -21.94 0.69 -3.24
CA ASN A 153 -21.87 0.09 -4.56
C ASN A 153 -23.24 -0.19 -5.19
N ASP A 154 -23.29 -0.20 -6.52
CA ASP A 154 -24.39 -0.77 -7.30
C ASP A 154 -24.03 -2.20 -7.70
N TRP A 155 -24.47 -3.17 -6.90
CA TRP A 155 -24.13 -4.60 -7.06
C TRP A 155 -24.80 -5.28 -8.24
N ALA A 156 -25.77 -4.63 -8.89
CA ALA A 156 -26.37 -5.10 -10.13
C ALA A 156 -25.52 -4.69 -11.34
N ARG A 157 -24.82 -3.55 -11.26
CA ARG A 157 -24.04 -2.98 -12.36
C ARG A 157 -22.54 -3.18 -12.23
N PHE A 158 -21.96 -2.88 -11.08
CA PHE A 158 -20.52 -2.97 -10.81
C PHE A 158 -20.27 -4.19 -9.94
N ARG A 159 -20.00 -5.31 -10.60
CA ARG A 159 -20.07 -6.63 -10.00
C ARG A 159 -18.71 -7.35 -10.06
N PRO A 160 -17.89 -7.26 -9.00
CA PRO A 160 -16.64 -8.00 -8.88
C PRO A 160 -16.83 -9.51 -8.98
N ALA A 161 -15.91 -10.23 -9.63
CA ALA A 161 -15.94 -11.69 -9.57
C ALA A 161 -15.57 -12.20 -8.17
N VAL A 162 -14.62 -11.52 -7.51
CA VAL A 162 -14.17 -11.79 -6.14
C VAL A 162 -14.19 -10.49 -5.32
N VAL A 163 -14.71 -10.56 -4.10
CA VAL A 163 -14.57 -9.51 -3.08
C VAL A 163 -13.64 -10.04 -1.99
N VAL A 164 -12.59 -9.28 -1.70
CA VAL A 164 -11.66 -9.52 -0.60
C VAL A 164 -11.82 -8.35 0.36
N ALA A 165 -12.32 -8.60 1.57
CA ALA A 165 -12.54 -7.55 2.56
C ALA A 165 -11.81 -7.89 3.84
N GLU A 166 -11.15 -6.90 4.44
CA GLU A 166 -10.64 -7.03 5.80
C GLU A 166 -11.80 -7.37 6.72
N ALA A 167 -11.56 -8.34 7.60
CA ALA A 167 -12.60 -8.98 8.37
C ALA A 167 -12.32 -8.95 9.87
N VAL A 168 -11.28 -8.24 10.31
CA VAL A 168 -10.94 -8.13 11.72
C VAL A 168 -10.89 -6.68 12.17
N THR A 169 -11.06 -6.44 13.47
CA THR A 169 -10.93 -5.10 14.03
C THR A 169 -9.47 -4.65 13.99
N PRO A 170 -9.20 -3.38 13.62
CA PRO A 170 -7.84 -2.83 13.61
C PRO A 170 -7.13 -3.02 14.94
N GLY A 171 -5.92 -3.59 14.90
CA GLY A 171 -5.04 -3.80 16.05
C GLY A 171 -5.43 -4.94 17.02
N ALA A 172 -6.72 -5.18 17.25
CA ALA A 172 -7.17 -6.24 18.17
C ALA A 172 -7.35 -7.60 17.49
N GLY A 173 -7.57 -7.64 16.17
CA GLY A 173 -7.69 -8.90 15.42
C GLY A 173 -8.98 -9.69 15.73
N GLU A 174 -9.97 -9.05 16.34
CA GLU A 174 -11.28 -9.66 16.64
C GLU A 174 -12.16 -9.70 15.39
N ARG A 175 -13.14 -10.59 15.33
CA ARG A 175 -14.03 -10.72 14.17
C ARG A 175 -14.85 -9.43 13.97
N ALA A 176 -14.88 -8.91 12.75
CA ALA A 176 -15.63 -7.70 12.39
C ALA A 176 -16.65 -7.92 11.24
N TRP A 177 -16.65 -9.08 10.59
CA TRP A 177 -17.46 -9.31 9.39
C TRP A 177 -18.96 -9.41 9.63
N GLU A 178 -19.41 -9.59 10.88
CA GLU A 178 -20.83 -9.59 11.23
C GLU A 178 -21.54 -8.30 10.79
N ALA A 179 -20.80 -7.19 10.73
CA ALA A 179 -21.32 -5.89 10.32
C ALA A 179 -21.68 -5.80 8.82
N TRP A 180 -21.10 -6.64 7.96
CA TRP A 180 -21.22 -6.49 6.51
C TRP A 180 -21.43 -7.79 5.72
N GLU A 181 -21.06 -8.96 6.24
CA GLU A 181 -21.21 -10.25 5.56
C GLU A 181 -22.67 -10.55 5.17
N PRO A 182 -23.69 -10.34 6.04
CA PRO A 182 -25.07 -10.62 5.68
C PRO A 182 -25.53 -9.82 4.44
N PHE A 183 -25.07 -8.58 4.31
CA PHE A 183 -25.36 -7.75 3.16
C PHE A 183 -24.70 -8.32 1.89
N LEU A 184 -23.41 -8.66 1.93
CA LEU A 184 -22.69 -9.19 0.78
C LEU A 184 -23.27 -10.54 0.30
N LEU A 185 -23.62 -11.44 1.24
CA LEU A 185 -24.30 -12.69 0.91
C LEU A 185 -25.65 -12.45 0.23
N ALA A 186 -26.42 -11.46 0.67
CA ALA A 186 -27.69 -11.08 0.05
C ALA A 186 -27.52 -10.54 -1.39
N GLN A 187 -26.34 -10.04 -1.76
CA GLN A 187 -26.01 -9.64 -3.14
C GLN A 187 -25.64 -10.81 -4.07
N GLY A 188 -25.74 -12.05 -3.57
CA GLY A 188 -25.45 -13.26 -4.35
C GLY A 188 -23.96 -13.60 -4.40
N TYR A 189 -23.24 -13.35 -3.31
CA TYR A 189 -21.88 -13.81 -3.11
C TYR A 189 -21.85 -14.97 -2.11
N ARG A 190 -20.82 -15.81 -2.20
CA ARG A 190 -20.57 -16.91 -1.27
C ARG A 190 -19.18 -16.84 -0.69
N PHE A 191 -19.08 -17.07 0.60
CA PHE A 191 -17.81 -17.17 1.33
C PHE A 191 -16.96 -18.33 0.81
N ARG A 192 -15.64 -18.11 0.71
CA ARG A 192 -14.68 -19.15 0.29
C ARG A 192 -13.50 -19.32 1.25
N LEU A 193 -12.85 -18.24 1.65
CA LEU A 193 -11.61 -18.29 2.41
C LEU A 193 -11.59 -17.21 3.49
N PHE A 194 -11.06 -17.55 4.66
CA PHE A 194 -10.60 -16.59 5.67
C PHE A 194 -9.12 -16.84 5.92
N ASP A 195 -8.28 -15.85 5.68
CA ASP A 195 -6.82 -16.01 5.76
C ASP A 195 -6.21 -15.54 7.09
N THR A 196 -7.06 -15.29 8.10
CA THR A 196 -6.80 -14.62 9.40
C THR A 196 -6.96 -13.11 9.45
N LEU A 197 -7.00 -12.45 8.30
CA LEU A 197 -7.18 -11.00 8.20
C LEU A 197 -8.36 -10.70 7.27
N ASN A 198 -8.28 -11.22 6.04
CA ASN A 198 -9.22 -11.00 4.96
C ASN A 198 -10.15 -12.19 4.77
N ARG A 199 -11.41 -11.89 4.40
CA ARG A 199 -12.38 -12.87 3.90
C ARG A 199 -12.61 -12.68 2.41
N PHE A 200 -12.68 -13.81 1.71
CA PHE A 200 -12.89 -13.88 0.27
C PHE A 200 -14.29 -14.39 -0.03
N TYR A 201 -14.98 -13.68 -0.92
CA TYR A 201 -16.29 -14.04 -1.41
C TYR A 201 -16.31 -14.04 -2.93
N VAL A 202 -16.97 -15.01 -3.52
CA VAL A 202 -17.06 -15.15 -4.98
C VAL A 202 -18.50 -14.98 -5.40
N ALA A 203 -18.74 -14.24 -6.48
CA ALA A 203 -20.06 -14.08 -7.05
C ALA A 203 -20.64 -15.45 -7.49
N HIS A 204 -21.93 -15.69 -7.26
CA HIS A 204 -22.56 -16.99 -7.57
C HIS A 204 -22.43 -17.39 -9.06
N GLU A 205 -22.42 -16.42 -9.96
CA GLU A 205 -22.27 -16.64 -11.40
C GLU A 205 -20.83 -16.97 -11.85
N ARG A 206 -19.85 -17.03 -10.93
CA ARG A 206 -18.45 -17.40 -11.19
C ARG A 206 -18.06 -18.71 -10.51
N PRO A 207 -18.67 -19.86 -10.88
CA PRO A 207 -18.34 -21.14 -10.30
C PRO A 207 -16.91 -21.60 -10.59
N ASP A 208 -16.39 -21.26 -11.76
CA ASP A 208 -15.02 -21.54 -12.17
C ASP A 208 -13.97 -20.88 -11.25
N ILE A 209 -14.23 -19.64 -10.81
CA ILE A 209 -13.35 -18.91 -9.89
C ILE A 209 -13.43 -19.51 -8.49
N PHE A 210 -14.63 -19.82 -8.03
CA PHE A 210 -14.84 -20.38 -6.69
C PHE A 210 -14.14 -21.73 -6.51
N GLU A 211 -14.19 -22.61 -7.51
CA GLU A 211 -13.51 -23.91 -7.42
C GLU A 211 -11.98 -23.77 -7.40
N ARG A 212 -11.44 -22.78 -8.11
CA ARG A 212 -10.00 -22.53 -8.20
C ARG A 212 -9.44 -21.77 -7.00
N LEU A 213 -10.24 -20.90 -6.38
CA LEU A 213 -9.83 -20.17 -5.19
C LEU A 213 -9.65 -21.16 -4.02
N PRO A 214 -8.55 -21.12 -3.26
CA PRO A 214 -8.37 -22.00 -2.11
C PRO A 214 -9.46 -21.80 -1.05
N ALA A 215 -9.82 -22.87 -0.31
CA ALA A 215 -10.73 -22.79 0.84
C ALA A 215 -9.99 -22.69 2.18
N GLU A 216 -8.69 -22.96 2.17
CA GLU A 216 -7.81 -22.90 3.33
C GLU A 216 -6.61 -22.02 2.99
N ARG A 217 -6.13 -21.28 4.00
CA ARG A 217 -4.96 -20.44 3.86
C ARG A 217 -3.69 -21.28 3.76
N VAL A 218 -2.68 -20.73 3.11
CA VAL A 218 -1.33 -21.26 3.17
C VAL A 218 -0.76 -21.10 4.59
N ASP A 219 0.03 -22.07 5.04
CA ASP A 219 0.70 -21.98 6.34
C ASP A 219 1.74 -20.86 6.35
N TRP A 220 1.73 -20.02 7.39
CA TRP A 220 2.61 -18.84 7.51
C TRP A 220 4.09 -19.22 7.40
N GLY A 221 4.49 -20.35 8.01
CA GLY A 221 5.87 -20.82 8.03
C GLY A 221 6.34 -21.47 6.72
N SER A 222 5.45 -21.61 5.73
CA SER A 222 5.78 -22.24 4.45
C SER A 222 6.39 -21.27 3.43
N ALA A 223 6.34 -19.96 3.70
CA ALA A 223 6.91 -18.91 2.87
C ALA A 223 8.01 -18.16 3.61
N THR A 224 9.05 -17.73 2.89
CA THR A 224 9.99 -16.73 3.39
C THR A 224 9.39 -15.35 3.21
N HIS A 225 9.25 -14.60 4.30
CA HIS A 225 8.64 -13.27 4.26
C HIS A 225 9.66 -12.21 3.88
N MET A 226 9.21 -11.14 3.21
CA MET A 226 10.11 -10.08 2.72
C MET A 226 10.88 -9.39 3.86
N TYR A 227 10.26 -9.25 5.04
CA TYR A 227 10.93 -8.69 6.21
C TYR A 227 12.08 -9.59 6.73
N GLU A 228 12.04 -10.90 6.49
CA GLU A 228 13.08 -11.85 6.93
C GLU A 228 14.37 -11.73 6.12
N ILE A 229 14.25 -11.25 4.88
CA ILE A 229 15.40 -11.00 4.02
C ILE A 229 15.90 -9.55 4.14
N GLY A 230 15.21 -8.68 4.87
CA GLY A 230 15.66 -7.31 5.14
C GLY A 230 15.76 -6.44 3.89
N ARG A 231 16.57 -5.37 3.96
CA ARG A 231 16.65 -4.38 2.88
C ARG A 231 17.59 -4.84 1.76
N ALA A 232 17.21 -4.52 0.52
CA ALA A 232 17.99 -4.87 -0.66
C ALA A 232 19.48 -4.48 -0.59
N PRO A 233 19.90 -3.28 -0.12
CA PRO A 233 21.31 -2.94 -0.03
C PRO A 233 22.10 -3.75 1.00
N GLU A 234 21.42 -4.33 2.00
CA GLU A 234 22.02 -4.93 3.19
C GLU A 234 22.12 -6.46 3.09
N ASN A 235 21.33 -7.10 2.23
CA ASN A 235 21.32 -8.56 2.08
C ASN A 235 21.59 -9.00 0.64
N ALA A 236 22.71 -9.71 0.43
CA ALA A 236 23.11 -10.26 -0.87
C ALA A 236 22.12 -11.30 -1.45
N ARG A 237 21.26 -11.90 -0.62
CA ARG A 237 20.19 -12.81 -1.06
C ARG A 237 18.88 -12.10 -1.42
N HIS A 238 18.79 -10.78 -1.20
CA HIS A 238 17.61 -10.03 -1.59
C HIS A 238 17.47 -10.05 -3.13
N PRO A 239 16.26 -10.26 -3.68
CA PRO A 239 16.01 -10.32 -5.13
C PRO A 239 16.57 -9.13 -5.90
N ASP A 240 16.39 -7.93 -5.33
CA ASP A 240 16.83 -6.68 -5.93
C ASP A 240 18.22 -6.22 -5.47
N HIS A 241 19.02 -7.05 -4.78
CA HIS A 241 20.32 -6.64 -4.25
C HIS A 241 21.26 -6.11 -5.33
N ALA A 242 21.30 -6.78 -6.48
CA ALA A 242 22.16 -6.36 -7.60
C ALA A 242 21.79 -4.96 -8.10
N LEU A 243 20.49 -4.69 -8.28
CA LEU A 243 20.00 -3.38 -8.70
C LEU A 243 20.27 -2.33 -7.60
N ALA A 244 19.97 -2.65 -6.34
CA ALA A 244 20.23 -1.76 -5.21
C ALA A 244 21.71 -1.37 -5.11
N GLY A 245 22.63 -2.33 -5.33
CA GLY A 245 24.06 -2.07 -5.34
C GLY A 245 24.51 -1.16 -6.48
N VAL A 246 23.95 -1.32 -7.68
CA VAL A 246 24.23 -0.43 -8.83
C VAL A 246 23.70 0.98 -8.56
N LEU A 247 22.45 1.09 -8.08
CA LEU A 247 21.83 2.36 -7.75
C LEU A 247 22.57 3.09 -6.62
N ALA A 248 22.99 2.38 -5.57
CA ALA A 248 23.76 2.96 -4.48
C ALA A 248 25.09 3.52 -4.98
N LYS A 249 25.85 2.74 -5.77
CA LYS A 249 27.12 3.21 -6.36
C LYS A 249 26.92 4.44 -7.24
N GLY A 250 25.91 4.42 -8.10
CA GLY A 250 25.57 5.56 -8.96
C GLY A 250 25.19 6.78 -8.13
N PHE A 251 24.34 6.61 -7.11
CA PHE A 251 23.91 7.68 -6.22
C PHE A 251 25.08 8.31 -5.46
N TRP A 252 26.01 7.51 -4.92
CA TRP A 252 27.19 8.05 -4.23
C TRP A 252 28.11 8.81 -5.19
N ALA A 253 28.30 8.31 -6.41
CA ALA A 253 29.06 9.00 -7.43
C ALA A 253 28.41 10.32 -7.86
N ASP A 254 27.07 10.37 -7.90
CA ASP A 254 26.30 11.54 -8.28
C ASP A 254 26.07 12.54 -7.13
N LEU A 255 26.36 12.14 -5.88
CA LEU A 255 26.11 12.94 -4.68
C LEU A 255 26.66 14.38 -4.76
N PRO A 256 27.89 14.65 -5.27
CA PRO A 256 28.40 16.02 -5.39
C PRO A 256 27.72 16.85 -6.49
N HIS A 257 26.97 16.23 -7.38
CA HIS A 257 26.24 16.87 -8.48
C HIS A 257 24.80 17.22 -8.13
N LEU A 258 24.28 16.70 -7.01
CA LEU A 258 22.94 17.04 -6.53
C LEU A 258 22.88 18.50 -6.10
N ASP A 259 21.77 19.18 -6.45
CA ASP A 259 21.53 20.54 -5.99
C ASP A 259 21.26 20.60 -4.48
N ALA A 260 21.42 21.80 -3.91
CA ALA A 260 21.28 22.02 -2.47
C ALA A 260 19.87 21.68 -1.95
N ASP A 261 18.84 21.82 -2.77
CA ASP A 261 17.47 21.52 -2.38
C ASP A 261 17.22 20.01 -2.34
N ALA A 262 17.76 19.25 -3.28
CA ALA A 262 17.74 17.79 -3.30
C ALA A 262 18.50 17.22 -2.09
N LEU A 263 19.71 17.72 -1.84
CA LEU A 263 20.50 17.34 -0.68
C LEU A 263 19.78 17.66 0.63
N ALA A 264 19.18 18.85 0.76
CA ALA A 264 18.42 19.24 1.95
C ALA A 264 17.23 18.29 2.18
N ARG A 265 16.47 17.96 1.13
CA ARG A 265 15.38 16.98 1.23
C ARG A 265 15.87 15.60 1.65
N ILE A 266 16.98 15.12 1.08
CA ILE A 266 17.57 13.82 1.43
C ILE A 266 18.00 13.81 2.91
N LEU A 267 18.69 14.85 3.38
CA LEU A 267 19.12 14.96 4.78
C LEU A 267 17.95 14.98 5.76
N VAL A 268 16.94 15.83 5.50
CA VAL A 268 15.74 15.93 6.33
C VAL A 268 15.02 14.59 6.40
N ARG A 269 14.82 13.94 5.25
CA ARG A 269 14.18 12.62 5.19
C ARG A 269 15.01 11.54 5.88
N GLY A 270 16.33 11.54 5.71
CA GLY A 270 17.25 10.61 6.37
C GLY A 270 17.24 10.73 7.90
N ARG A 271 16.86 11.90 8.43
CA ARG A 271 16.66 12.15 9.87
C ARG A 271 15.26 11.77 10.37
N GLY A 272 14.37 11.30 9.48
CA GLY A 272 12.98 11.00 9.82
C GLY A 272 12.13 12.24 10.12
N LEU A 273 12.50 13.40 9.56
CA LEU A 273 11.80 14.66 9.77
C LEU A 273 10.89 14.99 8.58
N ALA A 274 9.80 15.70 8.85
CA ALA A 274 8.96 16.28 7.81
C ALA A 274 9.70 17.43 7.08
N ALA A 275 9.49 17.55 5.77
CA ALA A 275 10.13 18.55 4.92
C ALA A 275 9.51 19.95 5.06
N THR A 276 9.44 20.48 6.29
CA THR A 276 8.96 21.84 6.55
C THR A 276 9.94 22.89 6.02
N PRO A 277 9.48 24.12 5.72
CA PRO A 277 10.38 25.20 5.27
C PRO A 277 11.56 25.43 6.22
N ASP A 278 11.32 25.37 7.53
CA ASP A 278 12.35 25.55 8.57
C ASP A 278 13.36 24.39 8.59
N ALA A 279 12.88 23.14 8.50
CA ALA A 279 13.76 21.97 8.45
C ALA A 279 14.65 21.99 7.20
N LEU A 280 14.09 22.37 6.05
CA LEU A 280 14.83 22.52 4.80
C LEU A 280 15.82 23.70 4.85
N ALA A 281 15.45 24.81 5.47
CA ALA A 281 16.35 25.95 5.67
C ALA A 281 17.54 25.59 6.57
N ALA A 282 17.28 24.89 7.68
CA ALA A 282 18.32 24.38 8.57
C ALA A 282 19.28 23.41 7.85
N ALA A 283 18.74 22.48 7.06
CA ALA A 283 19.57 21.57 6.27
C ALA A 283 20.41 22.29 5.21
N ARG A 284 19.88 23.32 4.54
CA ARG A 284 20.65 24.13 3.58
C ARG A 284 21.81 24.88 4.23
N ALA A 285 21.62 25.42 5.44
CA ALA A 285 22.69 26.09 6.17
C ALA A 285 23.85 25.15 6.53
N GLU A 286 23.56 23.87 6.79
CA GLU A 286 24.56 22.83 7.02
C GLU A 286 25.35 22.46 5.75
N ILE A 287 24.64 22.37 4.62
CA ILE A 287 25.21 22.01 3.32
C ILE A 287 26.22 23.07 2.85
N ASP A 288 26.01 24.35 3.16
CA ASP A 288 26.86 25.44 2.70
C ASP A 288 28.13 25.66 3.55
N THR A 289 28.74 24.56 4.00
CA THR A 289 30.01 24.60 4.74
C THR A 289 31.10 23.83 4.01
N ASP A 290 32.35 24.28 4.13
CA ASP A 290 33.50 23.56 3.56
C ASP A 290 33.64 22.16 4.16
N ALA A 291 33.33 22.02 5.45
CA ALA A 291 33.33 20.73 6.14
C ALA A 291 32.33 19.74 5.50
N PHE A 292 31.11 20.20 5.19
CA PHE A 292 30.10 19.38 4.54
C PHE A 292 30.48 19.03 3.10
N ARG A 293 30.93 20.02 2.31
CA ARG A 293 31.42 19.77 0.93
C ARG A 293 32.57 18.77 0.91
N ALA A 294 33.50 18.87 1.85
CA ALA A 294 34.58 17.90 1.99
C ALA A 294 34.07 16.51 2.40
N ALA A 295 33.10 16.42 3.30
CA ALA A 295 32.47 15.16 3.68
C ALA A 295 31.74 14.51 2.49
N MET A 296 31.01 15.27 1.69
CA MET A 296 30.39 14.77 0.45
C MET A 296 31.44 14.22 -0.52
N GLY A 297 32.52 14.95 -0.77
CA GLY A 297 33.62 14.47 -1.61
C GLY A 297 34.20 13.15 -1.12
N ARG A 298 34.38 13.01 0.20
CA ARG A 298 34.84 11.78 0.85
C ARG A 298 33.86 10.61 0.77
N ILE A 299 32.55 10.87 0.75
CA ILE A 299 31.51 9.84 0.58
C ILE A 299 31.44 9.40 -0.87
N ALA A 300 31.53 10.34 -1.81
CA ALA A 300 31.43 10.09 -3.24
C ALA A 300 32.68 9.41 -3.83
N CYS A 301 33.86 9.66 -3.25
CA CYS A 301 35.10 9.14 -3.79
C CYS A 301 35.25 7.63 -3.52
N GLY A 302 35.63 6.89 -4.56
CA GLY A 302 36.28 5.59 -4.37
C GLY A 302 37.73 5.84 -3.96
N TYR A 303 38.13 5.42 -2.77
CA TYR A 303 39.51 5.54 -2.32
C TYR A 303 40.39 4.49 -3.01
N ASP A 304 41.42 4.94 -3.72
CA ASP A 304 42.56 4.13 -4.17
C ASP A 304 43.83 4.41 -3.32
N GLY A 305 43.70 5.26 -2.29
CA GLY A 305 44.72 5.67 -1.33
C GLY A 305 44.14 6.53 -0.19
N GLY A 306 45.01 7.02 0.71
CA GLY A 306 44.62 7.76 1.92
C GLY A 306 44.81 6.94 3.20
N GLN A 307 45.06 7.60 4.32
CA GLN A 307 45.30 6.97 5.62
C GLN A 307 44.46 7.64 6.70
N ILE A 308 43.91 6.84 7.61
CA ILE A 308 43.42 7.31 8.90
C ILE A 308 44.59 7.12 9.87
N HIS A 309 45.01 8.20 10.52
CA HIS A 309 46.05 8.16 11.54
C HIS A 309 45.39 8.31 12.91
N ASP A 310 45.25 7.19 13.62
CA ASP A 310 44.88 7.19 15.03
C ASP A 310 46.13 7.66 15.78
N GLY A 311 46.16 8.93 16.21
CA GLY A 311 47.29 9.54 16.93
C GLY A 311 47.92 8.66 18.00
#